data_AF-A0AB39PZK9-F1
#
_entry.id   AF-A0AB39PZK9-F1
#
_cell.length_a   1.000
_cell.length_b   1.000
_cell.length_c   1.000
_cell.angle_alpha   90.00
_cell.angle_beta   90.00
_cell.angle_gamma   90.00
#
_symmetry.space_group_name_H-M   'P 1'
#
loop_
_entity.id
_entity.type
_entity.pdbx_description
1 polymer ?
#
loop_
_entity_poly.entity_id
_entity_poly.type
_entity_poly.pdbx_seq_one_letter_code
_entity_poly.pdbx_strand_id
1 'polypeptide(L)'
;MSNEDITLTAGDAEVDVLPGNGGRVGGLRVGGTELLRQGERFGCFPMVPWCGRIRDGRFLDGAVVRQMPLNAPPNAIHGTVRDGAWRVARVTDGEAVITYDLVEPWPYTGRVTQVVALTPDSLSLTISVETYETSFPAQIGWHPWFNRNLGGDGAQDVRLDFSPAWQEERGDDHLPTGNRIEPKPGPWDDCFGMPDGVDVTLTWPGQLELKVAGRQEWVVVYDEQEAAVCVEPQTGPPNGLNSLPRLVTPLEPLEATTVWSWRRL
;
A
#
# COMPACT_ATOMS: atom_id res chain seq x y z
N MET A 1 -19.83 3.43 15.91
CA MET A 1 -18.89 2.55 15.18
C MET A 1 -17.64 2.44 16.04
N SER A 2 -17.19 1.22 16.33
CA SER A 2 -15.99 0.96 17.12
C SER A 2 -14.73 1.08 16.26
N ASN A 3 -13.57 1.11 16.90
CA ASN A 3 -12.23 1.03 16.28
C ASN A 3 -11.47 -0.19 16.82
N GLU A 4 -12.20 -1.20 17.29
CA GLU A 4 -11.66 -2.43 17.84
C GLU A 4 -10.91 -3.22 16.76
N ASP A 5 -9.83 -3.88 17.17
CA ASP A 5 -9.06 -4.77 16.30
C ASP A 5 -9.93 -5.95 15.86
N ILE A 6 -9.71 -6.38 14.62
CA ILE A 6 -10.50 -7.42 13.96
C ILE A 6 -9.55 -8.52 13.51
N THR A 7 -9.88 -9.77 13.80
CA THR A 7 -9.19 -10.93 13.25
C THR A 7 -10.15 -11.69 12.36
N LEU A 8 -9.81 -11.85 11.08
CA LEU A 8 -10.53 -12.71 10.14
C LEU A 8 -9.77 -14.03 9.99
N THR A 9 -10.50 -15.13 9.83
CA THR A 9 -9.91 -16.47 9.65
C THR A 9 -10.55 -17.19 8.48
N ALA A 10 -9.75 -17.84 7.64
CA ALA A 10 -10.24 -18.70 6.56
C ALA A 10 -9.28 -19.88 6.38
N GLY A 11 -9.74 -21.11 6.62
CA GLY A 11 -8.86 -22.28 6.60
C GLY A 11 -7.76 -22.16 7.66
N ASP A 12 -6.50 -22.16 7.22
CA ASP A 12 -5.31 -21.95 8.07
C ASP A 12 -4.71 -20.54 7.93
N ALA A 13 -5.42 -19.64 7.25
CA ALA A 13 -5.05 -18.24 7.11
C ALA A 13 -5.76 -17.36 8.15
N GLU A 14 -5.04 -16.39 8.66
CA GLU A 14 -5.53 -15.39 9.61
C GLU A 14 -4.98 -14.00 9.24
N VAL A 15 -5.84 -12.98 9.27
CA VAL A 15 -5.44 -11.59 9.05
C VAL A 15 -5.96 -10.71 10.18
N ASP A 16 -5.07 -9.90 10.75
CA ASP A 16 -5.40 -8.89 11.75
C ASP A 16 -5.56 -7.53 11.08
N VAL A 17 -6.68 -6.87 11.31
CA VAL A 17 -6.96 -5.50 10.88
C VAL A 17 -7.01 -4.62 12.11
N LEU A 18 -6.31 -3.48 12.07
CA LEU A 18 -6.15 -2.57 13.20
C LEU A 18 -6.79 -1.20 12.88
N PRO A 19 -8.12 -1.04 13.02
CA PRO A 19 -8.80 0.23 12.72
C PRO A 19 -8.26 1.39 13.55
N GLY A 20 -7.95 1.16 14.83
CA GLY A 20 -7.38 2.16 15.73
C GLY A 20 -5.95 2.62 15.35
N ASN A 21 -5.25 1.87 14.49
CA ASN A 21 -3.86 2.14 14.10
C ASN A 21 -3.75 2.31 12.57
N GLY A 22 -4.39 3.32 12.01
CA GLY A 22 -4.26 3.64 10.59
C GLY A 22 -5.01 2.72 9.62
N GLY A 23 -5.91 1.87 10.12
CA GLY A 23 -6.64 0.92 9.29
C GLY A 23 -5.74 -0.12 8.63
N ARG A 24 -4.54 -0.34 9.18
CA ARG A 24 -3.56 -1.25 8.61
C ARG A 24 -3.95 -2.70 8.81
N VAL A 25 -3.47 -3.56 7.91
CA VAL A 25 -3.33 -4.98 8.21
C VAL A 25 -2.15 -5.12 9.18
N GLY A 26 -2.43 -5.50 10.42
CA GLY A 26 -1.42 -5.70 11.46
C GLY A 26 -0.54 -6.90 11.16
N GLY A 27 -1.15 -8.02 10.79
CA GLY A 27 -0.47 -9.28 10.48
C GLY A 27 -1.23 -10.16 9.49
N LEU A 28 -0.49 -11.06 8.84
CA LEU A 28 -1.02 -12.08 7.93
C LEU A 28 -0.30 -13.39 8.21
N ARG A 29 -1.02 -14.35 8.78
CA ARG A 29 -0.50 -15.66 9.15
C ARG A 29 -1.07 -16.74 8.25
N VAL A 30 -0.22 -17.64 7.77
CA VAL A 30 -0.59 -18.81 6.97
C VAL A 30 0.00 -20.06 7.60
N GLY A 31 -0.84 -20.94 8.16
CA GLY A 31 -0.37 -22.10 8.93
C GLY A 31 0.44 -21.74 10.16
N GLY A 32 0.18 -20.58 10.77
CA GLY A 32 0.94 -20.06 11.89
C GLY A 32 2.23 -19.32 11.53
N THR A 33 2.63 -19.29 10.26
CA THR A 33 3.79 -18.51 9.80
C THR A 33 3.38 -17.07 9.52
N GLU A 34 3.99 -16.12 10.21
CA GLU A 34 3.73 -14.68 10.06
C GLU A 34 4.48 -14.11 8.84
N LEU A 35 3.73 -13.62 7.85
CA LEU A 35 4.26 -13.09 6.61
C LEU A 35 4.59 -11.60 6.71
N LEU A 36 3.90 -10.85 7.58
CA LEU A 36 4.11 -9.42 7.75
C LEU A 36 4.93 -9.12 9.01
N ARG A 37 5.88 -8.19 8.89
CA ARG A 37 6.58 -7.65 10.04
C ARG A 37 5.58 -6.93 10.94
N GLN A 38 5.54 -7.32 12.20
CA GLN A 38 4.65 -6.75 13.22
C GLN A 38 5.24 -5.48 13.85
N GLY A 39 4.37 -4.60 14.33
CA GLY A 39 4.73 -3.44 15.16
C GLY A 39 4.04 -2.14 14.73
N GLU A 40 4.17 -1.10 15.58
CA GLU A 40 3.47 0.19 15.41
C GLU A 40 3.72 0.86 14.05
N ARG A 41 4.91 0.65 13.48
CA ARG A 41 5.33 1.23 12.18
C ARG A 41 5.25 0.26 11.00
N PHE A 42 4.89 -1.00 11.25
CA PHE A 42 4.93 -2.08 10.25
C PHE A 42 3.51 -2.57 9.92
N GLY A 43 3.37 -3.80 9.45
CA GLY A 43 2.16 -4.34 8.84
C GLY A 43 2.00 -3.89 7.39
N CYS A 44 0.77 -3.62 6.97
CA CYS A 44 0.45 -3.01 5.69
C CYS A 44 -0.55 -1.87 5.89
N PHE A 45 -0.08 -0.63 5.81
CA PHE A 45 -0.96 0.54 5.95
C PHE A 45 -1.40 1.08 4.57
N PRO A 46 -2.64 1.61 4.49
CA PRO A 46 -3.11 2.32 3.31
C PRO A 46 -2.38 3.65 3.13
N MET A 47 -2.05 3.98 1.88
CA MET A 47 -1.51 5.27 1.47
C MET A 47 -2.55 6.04 0.68
N VAL A 48 -3.22 6.98 1.36
CA VAL A 48 -4.25 7.87 0.82
C VAL A 48 -4.15 9.21 1.57
N PRO A 49 -4.28 10.38 0.92
CA PRO A 49 -4.60 10.59 -0.51
C PRO A 49 -3.37 10.64 -1.43
N TRP A 50 -2.17 10.32 -0.96
CA TRP A 50 -1.00 10.18 -1.83
C TRP A 50 -0.13 8.99 -1.42
N CYS A 51 0.61 8.48 -2.39
CA CYS A 51 1.54 7.36 -2.20
C CYS A 51 2.98 7.86 -2.26
N GLY A 52 3.87 7.23 -1.49
CA GLY A 52 5.26 7.68 -1.39
C GLY A 52 5.37 9.15 -1.02
N ARG A 53 6.31 9.86 -1.65
CA ARG A 53 6.66 11.26 -1.33
C ARG A 53 5.85 12.27 -2.16
N ILE A 54 5.55 13.43 -1.60
CA ILE A 54 5.23 14.66 -2.35
C ILE A 54 6.43 15.58 -2.21
N ARG A 55 6.94 16.07 -3.35
CA ARG A 55 8.07 17.00 -3.42
C ARG A 55 7.79 18.24 -2.57
N ASP A 56 8.66 18.52 -1.60
CA ASP A 56 8.55 19.66 -0.67
C ASP A 56 7.22 19.71 0.11
N GLY A 57 6.47 18.60 0.14
CA GLY A 57 5.09 18.55 0.63
C GLY A 57 4.11 19.45 -0.15
N ARG A 58 4.43 19.85 -1.38
CA ARG A 58 3.63 20.77 -2.18
C ARG A 58 2.97 20.09 -3.36
N PHE A 59 1.69 20.37 -3.56
CA PHE A 59 1.00 19.98 -4.79
C PHE A 59 0.08 21.07 -5.31
N LEU A 60 -0.26 20.98 -6.60
CA LEU A 60 -1.21 21.88 -7.25
C LEU A 60 -2.63 21.34 -7.16
N ASP A 61 -3.51 22.14 -6.57
CA ASP A 61 -4.97 22.03 -6.68
C ASP A 61 -5.46 23.10 -7.65
N GLY A 62 -5.59 22.74 -8.92
CA GLY A 62 -5.80 23.72 -9.97
C GLY A 62 -4.69 24.78 -9.98
N ALA A 63 -5.03 26.02 -9.62
CA ALA A 63 -4.07 27.13 -9.52
C ALA A 63 -3.53 27.37 -8.10
N VAL A 64 -4.03 26.65 -7.09
CA VAL A 64 -3.66 26.83 -5.68
C VAL A 64 -2.57 25.84 -5.30
N VAL A 65 -1.46 26.35 -4.76
CA VAL A 65 -0.44 25.50 -4.13
C VAL A 65 -0.90 25.11 -2.73
N ARG A 66 -1.03 23.81 -2.48
CA ARG A 66 -1.32 23.25 -1.16
C ARG A 66 -0.02 22.77 -0.50
N GLN A 67 0.07 22.90 0.82
CA GLN A 67 1.23 22.48 1.61
C GLN A 67 0.80 21.42 2.63
N MET A 68 1.38 20.22 2.53
CA MET A 68 1.25 19.14 3.50
C MET A 68 2.35 19.22 4.56
N PRO A 69 2.11 18.67 5.77
CA PRO A 69 3.16 18.56 6.78
C PRO A 69 4.34 17.73 6.30
N LEU A 70 5.54 18.20 6.60
CA LEU A 70 6.79 17.53 6.23
C LEU A 70 7.13 16.46 7.27
N ASN A 71 6.44 15.33 7.22
CA ASN A 71 6.67 14.18 8.09
C ASN A 71 7.90 13.34 7.68
N ALA A 72 8.50 13.62 6.52
CA ALA A 72 9.80 13.10 6.09
C ALA A 72 10.61 14.20 5.35
N PRO A 73 11.10 15.23 6.07
CA PRO A 73 11.71 16.41 5.45
C PRO A 73 12.81 16.08 4.43
N PRO A 74 12.87 16.78 3.28
CA PRO A 74 12.07 17.96 2.94
C PRO A 74 10.66 17.65 2.43
N ASN A 75 10.26 16.38 2.34
CA ASN A 75 9.03 15.94 1.68
C ASN A 75 7.90 15.61 2.68
N ALA A 76 6.67 15.51 2.16
CA ALA A 76 5.58 14.81 2.85
C ALA A 76 5.51 13.37 2.31
N ILE A 77 5.12 12.39 3.13
CA ILE A 77 5.15 10.98 2.74
C ILE A 77 3.92 10.18 3.22
N HIS A 78 3.41 9.30 2.36
CA HIS A 78 2.42 8.24 2.62
C HIS A 78 1.01 8.65 3.07
N GLY A 79 0.51 9.78 2.61
CA GLY A 79 -0.86 10.17 2.89
C GLY A 79 -1.11 10.60 4.34
N THR A 80 -2.38 10.85 4.65
CA THR A 80 -2.85 11.20 6.01
C THR A 80 -3.56 10.06 6.70
N VAL A 81 -4.11 9.09 5.95
CA VAL A 81 -4.99 8.05 6.53
C VAL A 81 -4.25 7.04 7.41
N ARG A 82 -2.95 6.84 7.17
CA ARG A 82 -2.12 5.86 7.89
C ARG A 82 -1.95 6.18 9.38
N ASP A 83 -2.14 7.45 9.74
CA ASP A 83 -1.96 7.98 11.10
C ASP A 83 -3.33 8.18 11.81
N GLY A 84 -4.43 7.89 11.11
CA GLY A 84 -5.79 8.11 11.59
C GLY A 84 -6.43 6.92 12.30
N ALA A 85 -7.46 7.19 13.10
CA ALA A 85 -8.32 6.15 13.68
C ALA A 85 -9.51 5.87 12.75
N TRP A 86 -9.52 4.70 12.14
CA TRP A 86 -10.59 4.22 11.26
C TRP A 86 -11.74 3.66 12.08
N ARG A 87 -12.92 3.57 11.45
CA ARG A 87 -14.15 3.07 12.05
C ARG A 87 -14.59 1.79 11.37
N VAL A 88 -14.97 0.79 12.16
CA VAL A 88 -15.57 -0.44 11.68
C VAL A 88 -16.97 -0.15 11.16
N ALA A 89 -17.20 -0.45 9.88
CA ALA A 89 -18.50 -0.30 9.22
C ALA A 89 -19.25 -1.64 9.13
N ARG A 90 -18.54 -2.73 8.81
CA ARG A 90 -19.09 -4.10 8.73
C ARG A 90 -18.02 -5.14 9.00
N VAL A 91 -18.41 -6.25 9.65
CA VAL A 91 -17.58 -7.45 9.76
C VAL A 91 -18.45 -8.67 9.49
N THR A 92 -17.89 -9.62 8.74
CA THR A 92 -18.44 -10.96 8.47
C THR A 92 -17.31 -11.99 8.63
N ASP A 93 -17.62 -13.29 8.50
CA ASP A 93 -16.64 -14.37 8.72
C ASP A 93 -15.37 -14.25 7.84
N GLY A 94 -15.47 -13.68 6.64
CA GLY A 94 -14.34 -13.54 5.71
C GLY A 94 -14.10 -12.11 5.21
N GLU A 95 -14.77 -11.11 5.78
CA GLU A 95 -14.65 -9.73 5.30
C GLU A 95 -14.76 -8.72 6.43
N ALA A 96 -13.88 -7.72 6.44
CA ALA A 96 -13.99 -6.52 7.26
C ALA A 96 -14.03 -5.28 6.37
N VAL A 97 -14.97 -4.37 6.66
CA VAL A 97 -15.10 -3.07 6.01
C VAL A 97 -14.85 -1.99 7.05
N ILE A 98 -13.84 -1.17 6.82
CA ILE A 98 -13.47 -0.04 7.67
C ILE A 98 -13.51 1.26 6.85
N THR A 99 -13.80 2.37 7.53
CA THR A 99 -13.95 3.69 6.90
C THR A 99 -13.17 4.76 7.65
N TYR A 100 -12.71 5.75 6.90
CA TYR A 100 -12.04 6.94 7.42
C TYR A 100 -12.54 8.17 6.66
N ASP A 101 -12.97 9.19 7.39
CA ASP A 101 -13.29 10.48 6.77
C ASP A 101 -12.00 11.30 6.71
N LEU A 102 -11.68 11.82 5.52
CA LEU A 102 -10.55 12.73 5.34
C LEU A 102 -10.78 14.00 6.16
N VAL A 103 -9.74 14.41 6.87
CA VAL A 103 -9.69 15.56 7.77
C VAL A 103 -8.37 16.30 7.59
N GLU A 104 -8.24 17.46 8.26
CA GLU A 104 -6.98 18.18 8.41
C GLU A 104 -5.81 17.23 8.72
N PRO A 105 -4.65 17.37 8.06
CA PRO A 105 -4.23 18.50 7.21
C PRO A 105 -4.69 18.40 5.74
N TRP A 106 -5.44 17.36 5.36
CA TRP A 106 -5.98 17.28 4.00
C TRP A 106 -7.14 18.29 3.86
N PRO A 107 -7.14 19.18 2.86
CA PRO A 107 -8.05 20.32 2.83
C PRO A 107 -9.45 19.99 2.27
N TYR A 108 -9.70 18.75 1.88
CA TYR A 108 -11.00 18.32 1.34
C TYR A 108 -11.66 17.29 2.23
N THR A 109 -12.98 17.37 2.29
CA THR A 109 -13.81 16.30 2.81
C THR A 109 -13.89 15.18 1.81
N GLY A 110 -13.73 13.95 2.27
CA GLY A 110 -13.96 12.75 1.49
C GLY A 110 -14.03 11.54 2.41
N ARG A 111 -14.49 10.42 1.89
CA ARG A 111 -14.52 9.16 2.63
C ARG A 111 -13.61 8.15 1.95
N VAL A 112 -12.76 7.53 2.76
CA VAL A 112 -11.95 6.39 2.36
C VAL A 112 -12.60 5.15 2.96
N THR A 113 -12.87 4.15 2.13
CA THR A 113 -13.35 2.85 2.57
C THR A 113 -12.30 1.81 2.21
N GLN A 114 -11.93 0.95 3.16
CA GLN A 114 -11.09 -0.21 2.92
C GLN A 114 -11.88 -1.48 3.21
N VAL A 115 -11.94 -2.36 2.22
CA VAL A 115 -12.50 -3.71 2.33
C VAL A 115 -11.34 -4.69 2.37
N VAL A 116 -11.33 -5.52 3.41
CA VAL A 116 -10.37 -6.60 3.63
C VAL A 116 -11.13 -7.90 3.51
N ALA A 117 -10.86 -8.70 2.48
CA ALA A 117 -11.53 -9.98 2.26
C ALA A 117 -10.50 -11.13 2.27
N LEU A 118 -10.75 -12.13 3.10
CA LEU A 118 -9.86 -13.28 3.30
C LEU A 118 -10.51 -14.58 2.76
N THR A 119 -9.76 -15.32 1.97
CA THR A 119 -10.02 -16.71 1.59
C THR A 119 -8.90 -17.61 2.14
N PRO A 120 -9.04 -18.95 2.08
CA PRO A 120 -7.98 -19.85 2.56
C PRO A 120 -6.61 -19.67 1.87
N ASP A 121 -6.61 -19.11 0.67
CA ASP A 121 -5.45 -19.01 -0.22
C ASP A 121 -5.19 -17.57 -0.72
N SER A 122 -5.99 -16.59 -0.30
CA SER A 122 -5.80 -15.20 -0.72
C SER A 122 -6.32 -14.14 0.25
N LEU A 123 -5.73 -12.95 0.18
CA LEU A 123 -6.16 -11.72 0.83
C LEU A 123 -6.40 -10.66 -0.25
N SER A 124 -7.62 -10.16 -0.35
CA SER A 124 -7.98 -9.03 -1.23
C SER A 124 -8.13 -7.77 -0.40
N LEU A 125 -7.44 -6.71 -0.79
CA LEU A 125 -7.53 -5.38 -0.20
C LEU A 125 -8.04 -4.41 -1.24
N THR A 126 -9.24 -3.87 -1.03
CA THR A 126 -9.85 -2.85 -1.89
C THR A 126 -9.97 -1.55 -1.14
N ILE A 127 -9.53 -0.45 -1.74
CA ILE A 127 -9.74 0.89 -1.21
C ILE A 127 -10.56 1.69 -2.23
N SER A 128 -11.57 2.41 -1.73
CA SER A 128 -12.27 3.44 -2.47
C SER A 128 -12.13 4.80 -1.79
N VAL A 129 -12.02 5.86 -2.58
CA VAL A 129 -11.98 7.26 -2.14
C VAL A 129 -13.11 8.00 -2.83
N GLU A 130 -14.02 8.53 -2.03
CA GLU A 130 -15.21 9.23 -2.48
C GLU A 130 -15.19 10.68 -1.98
N THR A 131 -15.78 11.58 -2.78
CA THR A 131 -16.10 12.94 -2.38
C THR A 131 -17.57 13.21 -2.66
N TYR A 132 -18.20 14.03 -1.83
CA TYR A 132 -19.62 14.38 -1.97
C TYR A 132 -19.85 15.80 -2.45
N GLU A 133 -18.80 16.63 -2.48
CA GLU A 133 -18.91 18.06 -2.80
C GLU A 133 -17.82 18.52 -3.76
N THR A 134 -16.56 18.51 -3.32
CA THR A 134 -15.45 19.10 -4.06
C THR A 134 -14.52 18.01 -4.58
N SER A 135 -14.22 18.06 -5.89
CA SER A 135 -13.23 17.18 -6.50
C SER A 135 -11.82 17.50 -6.01
N PHE A 136 -10.98 16.49 -5.81
CA PHE A 136 -9.60 16.67 -5.36
C PHE A 136 -8.68 15.59 -5.94
N PRO A 137 -7.37 15.86 -6.09
CA PRO A 137 -6.44 14.85 -6.57
C PRO A 137 -6.18 13.79 -5.48
N ALA A 138 -6.17 12.52 -5.84
CA ALA A 138 -5.82 11.43 -4.94
C ALA A 138 -5.09 10.29 -5.63
N GLN A 139 -4.36 9.53 -4.82
CA GLN A 139 -3.78 8.23 -5.16
C GLN A 139 -4.12 7.23 -4.05
N ILE A 140 -4.15 5.95 -4.43
CA ILE A 140 -4.31 4.81 -3.53
C ILE A 140 -3.09 3.93 -3.65
N GLY A 141 -2.60 3.43 -2.51
CA GLY A 141 -1.59 2.40 -2.46
C GLY A 141 -1.57 1.68 -1.12
N TRP A 142 -0.77 0.63 -1.06
CA TRP A 142 -0.56 -0.19 0.13
C TRP A 142 0.92 -0.32 0.42
N HIS A 143 1.30 -0.32 1.69
CA HIS A 143 2.69 -0.41 2.09
C HIS A 143 2.97 -1.65 2.96
N PRO A 144 2.97 -2.86 2.38
CA PRO A 144 3.22 -4.08 3.13
C PRO A 144 4.70 -4.24 3.47
N TRP A 145 4.98 -4.48 4.74
CA TRP A 145 6.29 -4.89 5.23
C TRP A 145 6.31 -6.41 5.37
N PHE A 146 6.72 -7.14 4.32
CA PHE A 146 6.89 -8.58 4.41
C PHE A 146 8.17 -8.93 5.16
N ASN A 147 8.13 -9.97 6.00
CA ASN A 147 9.32 -10.47 6.69
C ASN A 147 10.33 -10.97 5.66
N ARG A 148 11.59 -10.51 5.75
CA ARG A 148 12.64 -10.98 4.82
C ARG A 148 12.88 -12.48 4.97
N ASN A 149 12.80 -13.00 6.19
CA ASN A 149 12.98 -14.40 6.53
C ASN A 149 11.82 -14.86 7.43
N LEU A 150 11.23 -16.02 7.15
CA LEU A 150 10.10 -16.56 7.93
C LEU A 150 10.54 -17.43 9.12
N GLY A 151 11.85 -17.58 9.34
CA GLY A 151 12.40 -18.43 10.38
C GLY A 151 12.32 -19.93 10.04
N GLY A 152 12.84 -20.75 10.96
CA GLY A 152 12.97 -22.20 10.80
C GLY A 152 14.37 -22.66 10.39
N ASP A 153 14.65 -23.94 10.59
CA ASP A 153 15.96 -24.53 10.29
C ASP A 153 16.24 -24.50 8.78
N GLY A 154 17.35 -23.86 8.39
CA GLY A 154 17.74 -23.71 6.99
C GLY A 154 16.93 -22.68 6.20
N ALA A 155 16.15 -21.82 6.88
CA ALA A 155 15.39 -20.76 6.24
C ALA A 155 16.29 -19.82 5.43
N GLN A 156 15.82 -19.46 4.24
CA GLN A 156 16.47 -18.52 3.35
C GLN A 156 15.62 -17.25 3.22
N ASP A 157 16.31 -16.16 2.91
CA ASP A 157 15.64 -14.89 2.64
C ASP A 157 14.77 -14.98 1.39
N VAL A 158 13.72 -14.16 1.40
CA VAL A 158 12.77 -14.01 0.31
C VAL A 158 13.46 -13.60 -0.99
N ARG A 159 12.98 -14.16 -2.10
CA ARG A 159 13.38 -13.80 -3.45
C ARG A 159 12.20 -13.11 -4.12
N LEU A 160 12.47 -11.96 -4.73
CA LEU A 160 11.49 -11.21 -5.51
C LEU A 160 11.64 -11.56 -6.99
N ASP A 161 10.54 -11.84 -7.66
CA ASP A 161 10.46 -12.09 -9.09
C ASP A 161 9.33 -11.27 -9.71
N PHE A 162 9.68 -10.42 -10.68
CA PHE A 162 8.76 -9.57 -11.41
C PHE A 162 9.43 -9.05 -12.69
N SER A 163 8.61 -8.63 -13.66
CA SER A 163 9.09 -8.15 -14.97
C SER A 163 8.48 -6.77 -15.27
N PRO A 164 9.06 -5.68 -14.74
CA PRO A 164 8.57 -4.34 -15.01
C PRO A 164 8.94 -3.89 -16.43
N ALA A 165 8.08 -3.09 -17.05
CA ALA A 165 8.35 -2.53 -18.37
C ALA A 165 9.39 -1.41 -18.32
N TRP A 166 9.48 -0.70 -17.20
CA TRP A 166 10.54 0.28 -16.92
C TRP A 166 10.73 0.49 -15.42
N GLN A 167 11.87 1.06 -15.05
CA GLN A 167 12.12 1.67 -13.74
C GLN A 167 12.06 3.20 -13.89
N GLU A 168 11.45 3.89 -12.94
CA GLU A 168 11.57 5.35 -12.83
C GLU A 168 12.98 5.68 -12.34
N GLU A 169 13.68 6.57 -13.05
CA GLU A 169 14.97 7.06 -12.58
C GLU A 169 14.77 7.85 -11.27
N ARG A 170 15.34 7.32 -10.19
CA ARG A 170 15.32 7.95 -8.87
C ARG A 170 16.37 9.07 -8.80
N GLY A 171 15.93 10.28 -8.48
CA GLY A 171 16.81 11.40 -8.16
C GLY A 171 17.40 11.31 -6.75
N ASP A 172 18.37 12.17 -6.46
CA ASP A 172 19.04 12.26 -5.15
C ASP A 172 18.09 12.57 -3.98
N ASP A 173 16.89 13.05 -4.29
CA ASP A 173 15.80 13.36 -3.37
C ASP A 173 14.83 12.18 -3.13
N HIS A 174 15.17 10.99 -3.64
CA HIS A 174 14.34 9.78 -3.62
C HIS A 174 12.97 9.95 -4.30
N LEU A 175 12.90 10.84 -5.31
CA LEU A 175 11.73 11.01 -6.17
C LEU A 175 12.05 10.65 -7.62
N PRO A 176 11.06 10.20 -8.40
CA PRO A 176 11.20 10.05 -9.85
C PRO A 176 11.63 11.38 -10.51
N THR A 177 12.63 11.32 -11.39
CA THR A 177 13.02 12.46 -12.26
C THR A 177 12.03 12.67 -13.41
N GLY A 178 11.18 11.67 -13.68
CA GLY A 178 10.29 11.59 -14.86
C GLY A 178 10.91 10.86 -16.04
N ASN A 179 12.18 10.44 -15.94
CA ASN A 179 12.82 9.59 -16.94
C ASN A 179 12.55 8.12 -16.66
N ARG A 180 12.31 7.36 -17.74
CA ARG A 180 12.18 5.90 -17.70
C ARG A 180 13.49 5.26 -18.13
N ILE A 181 13.98 4.31 -17.34
CA ILE A 181 15.22 3.60 -17.58
C ILE A 181 14.98 2.08 -17.56
N GLU A 182 15.94 1.34 -18.10
CA GLU A 182 15.96 -0.11 -17.96
C GLU A 182 16.07 -0.50 -16.48
N PRO A 183 15.31 -1.51 -16.01
CA PRO A 183 15.38 -1.99 -14.64
C PRO A 183 16.80 -2.39 -14.24
N LYS A 184 17.26 -1.89 -13.10
CA LYS A 184 18.58 -2.20 -12.53
C LYS A 184 18.47 -3.32 -11.49
N PRO A 185 19.54 -4.10 -11.27
CA PRO A 185 19.58 -5.02 -10.14
C PRO A 185 19.49 -4.27 -8.81
N GLY A 186 18.92 -4.93 -7.80
CA GLY A 186 18.76 -4.36 -6.46
C GLY A 186 20.07 -4.22 -5.67
N PRO A 187 19.99 -3.76 -4.39
CA PRO A 187 18.74 -3.46 -3.69
C PRO A 187 18.01 -2.24 -4.26
N TRP A 188 16.71 -2.19 -4.01
CA TRP A 188 15.75 -1.24 -4.53
C TRP A 188 15.15 -0.39 -3.40
N ASP A 189 14.93 0.88 -3.73
CA ASP A 189 13.98 1.82 -3.12
C ASP A 189 13.34 2.57 -4.29
N ASP A 190 12.77 1.80 -5.22
CA ASP A 190 12.57 2.22 -6.60
C ASP A 190 11.14 1.98 -7.06
N CYS A 191 10.65 2.90 -7.89
CA CYS A 191 9.34 2.82 -8.52
C CYS A 191 9.47 2.18 -9.91
N PHE A 192 8.59 1.25 -10.23
CA PHE A 192 8.56 0.53 -11.49
C PHE A 192 7.20 0.67 -12.16
N GLY A 193 7.21 0.70 -13.49
CA GLY A 193 6.01 0.69 -14.32
C GLY A 193 5.66 -0.70 -14.82
N MET A 194 4.40 -1.10 -14.62
CA MET A 194 3.83 -2.40 -15.01
C MET A 194 2.50 -2.18 -15.75
N PRO A 195 2.52 -1.82 -17.04
CA PRO A 195 1.33 -1.37 -17.78
C PRO A 195 0.23 -2.45 -17.90
N ASP A 196 0.60 -3.73 -17.81
CA ASP A 196 -0.35 -4.85 -17.84
C ASP A 196 -0.91 -5.20 -16.45
N GLY A 197 -0.53 -4.45 -15.41
CA GLY A 197 -0.88 -4.69 -14.01
C GLY A 197 0.32 -5.13 -13.17
N VAL A 198 0.28 -4.81 -11.87
CA VAL A 198 1.24 -5.31 -10.89
C VAL A 198 1.12 -6.83 -10.81
N ASP A 199 2.26 -7.50 -10.93
CA ASP A 199 2.43 -8.94 -10.78
C ASP A 199 3.84 -9.22 -10.22
N VAL A 200 3.92 -9.35 -8.89
CA VAL A 200 5.19 -9.56 -8.17
C VAL A 200 5.08 -10.80 -7.30
N THR A 201 6.05 -11.70 -7.44
CA THR A 201 6.14 -12.94 -6.65
C THR A 201 7.23 -12.81 -5.59
N LEU A 202 6.86 -13.11 -4.35
CA LEU A 202 7.75 -13.27 -3.19
C LEU A 202 7.88 -14.75 -2.88
N THR A 203 9.09 -15.28 -2.94
CA THR A 203 9.37 -16.69 -2.70
C THR A 203 10.30 -16.85 -1.52
N TRP A 204 9.82 -17.42 -0.42
CA TRP A 204 10.64 -17.94 0.68
C TRP A 204 10.99 -19.40 0.39
N PRO A 205 12.23 -19.72 -0.04
CA PRO A 205 12.56 -21.02 -0.60
C PRO A 205 12.25 -22.19 0.35
N GLY A 206 11.49 -23.17 -0.14
CA GLY A 206 11.11 -24.36 0.64
C GLY A 206 10.06 -24.11 1.72
N GLN A 207 9.43 -22.93 1.75
CA GLN A 207 8.39 -22.61 2.73
C GLN A 207 7.11 -22.13 2.06
N LEU A 208 7.16 -21.00 1.35
CA LEU A 208 5.97 -20.33 0.85
C LEU A 208 6.29 -19.45 -0.35
N GLU A 209 5.35 -19.37 -1.29
CA GLU A 209 5.31 -18.42 -2.38
C GLU A 209 4.06 -17.55 -2.21
N LEU A 210 4.21 -16.23 -2.27
CA LEU A 210 3.13 -15.24 -2.22
C LEU A 210 3.21 -14.36 -3.46
N LYS A 211 2.09 -14.14 -4.12
CA LYS A 211 1.95 -13.30 -5.29
C LYS A 211 1.14 -12.06 -4.95
N VAL A 212 1.72 -10.87 -5.13
CA VAL A 212 1.04 -9.58 -5.05
C VAL A 212 0.63 -9.17 -6.46
N ALA A 213 -0.69 -9.10 -6.71
CA ALA A 213 -1.23 -8.77 -8.02
C ALA A 213 -2.28 -7.65 -7.96
N GLY A 214 -2.46 -6.93 -9.06
CA GLY A 214 -3.51 -5.93 -9.18
C GLY A 214 -3.49 -5.18 -10.52
N ARG A 215 -4.54 -4.40 -10.78
CA ARG A 215 -4.68 -3.62 -12.04
C ARG A 215 -3.88 -2.31 -12.03
N GLN A 216 -3.20 -2.02 -10.93
CA GLN A 216 -2.35 -0.84 -10.80
C GLN A 216 -1.19 -0.94 -11.78
N GLU A 217 -0.74 0.20 -12.29
CA GLU A 217 0.35 0.26 -13.27
C GLU A 217 1.69 0.61 -12.63
N TRP A 218 1.70 0.81 -11.30
CA TRP A 218 2.86 1.28 -10.55
C TRP A 218 3.09 0.40 -9.33
N VAL A 219 4.34 0.01 -9.13
CA VAL A 219 4.79 -0.67 -7.91
C VAL A 219 6.06 -0.02 -7.40
N VAL A 220 6.13 0.26 -6.10
CA VAL A 220 7.40 0.55 -5.44
C VAL A 220 7.90 -0.73 -4.79
N VAL A 221 9.16 -1.09 -5.05
CA VAL A 221 9.83 -2.21 -4.37
C VAL A 221 10.92 -1.64 -3.49
N TYR A 222 10.86 -1.99 -2.20
CA TYR A 222 11.84 -1.58 -1.21
C TYR A 222 12.43 -2.79 -0.50
N ASP A 223 13.72 -3.07 -0.70
CA ASP A 223 14.41 -4.22 -0.11
C ASP A 223 15.78 -3.87 0.50
N GLU A 224 16.00 -2.62 0.90
CA GLU A 224 17.24 -2.23 1.60
C GLU A 224 17.24 -2.61 3.09
N GLN A 225 16.07 -2.87 3.71
CA GLN A 225 15.98 -3.23 5.13
C GLN A 225 16.37 -4.68 5.38
N GLU A 226 17.30 -4.91 6.30
CA GLU A 226 17.74 -6.26 6.67
C GLU A 226 16.57 -7.17 7.08
N ALA A 227 15.59 -6.66 7.84
CA ALA A 227 14.52 -7.49 8.38
C ALA A 227 13.26 -7.59 7.51
N ALA A 228 13.12 -6.79 6.44
CA ALA A 228 11.87 -6.76 5.66
C ALA A 228 12.05 -6.32 4.21
N VAL A 229 11.07 -6.67 3.38
CA VAL A 229 10.90 -6.20 2.00
C VAL A 229 9.50 -5.63 1.81
N CYS A 230 9.34 -4.64 0.93
CA CYS A 230 8.05 -4.07 0.56
C CYS A 230 7.79 -4.22 -0.93
N VAL A 231 6.53 -4.53 -1.25
CA VAL A 231 5.99 -4.56 -2.60
C VAL A 231 4.70 -3.74 -2.58
N GLU A 232 4.78 -2.52 -3.07
CA GLU A 232 3.76 -1.49 -2.86
C GLU A 232 3.01 -1.19 -4.16
N PRO A 233 1.89 -1.87 -4.45
CA PRO A 233 1.05 -1.51 -5.59
C PRO A 233 0.39 -0.14 -5.36
N GLN A 234 0.43 0.74 -6.36
CA GLN A 234 -0.03 2.13 -6.26
C GLN A 234 -0.73 2.59 -7.55
N THR A 235 -1.74 3.47 -7.44
CA THR A 235 -2.46 4.00 -8.61
C THR A 235 -1.69 5.10 -9.36
N GLY A 236 -0.50 5.47 -8.90
CA GLY A 236 0.39 6.42 -9.56
C GLY A 236 1.77 6.40 -8.90
N PRO A 237 2.77 7.03 -9.51
CA PRO A 237 4.13 7.07 -8.96
C PRO A 237 4.21 7.94 -7.69
N PRO A 238 5.32 7.87 -6.93
CA PRO A 238 5.66 8.91 -5.97
C PRO A 238 5.61 10.30 -6.63
N ASN A 239 5.15 11.29 -5.88
CA ASN A 239 4.84 12.65 -6.33
C ASN A 239 3.75 12.71 -7.42
N GLY A 240 2.94 11.66 -7.54
CA GLY A 240 1.87 11.52 -8.53
C GLY A 240 0.79 12.58 -8.47
N LEU A 241 0.53 13.20 -7.30
CA LEU A 241 -0.36 14.38 -7.26
C LEU A 241 0.11 15.53 -8.15
N ASN A 242 1.41 15.61 -8.45
CA ASN A 242 1.99 16.60 -9.35
C ASN A 242 2.26 16.05 -10.76
N SER A 243 2.79 14.82 -10.87
CA SER A 243 3.23 14.25 -12.15
C SER A 243 2.13 13.51 -12.91
N LEU A 244 1.14 12.95 -12.20
CA LEU A 244 0.03 12.18 -12.77
C LEU A 244 -1.26 12.37 -11.94
N PRO A 245 -1.77 13.61 -11.80
CA PRO A 245 -2.92 13.87 -10.96
C PRO A 245 -4.16 13.12 -11.46
N ARG A 246 -4.83 12.41 -10.56
CA ARG A 246 -6.13 11.78 -10.79
C ARG A 246 -7.15 12.40 -9.85
N LEU A 247 -8.21 12.97 -10.40
CA LEU A 247 -9.26 13.61 -9.60
C LEU A 247 -10.27 12.57 -9.14
N VAL A 248 -10.54 12.57 -7.84
CA VAL A 248 -11.77 12.00 -7.28
C VAL A 248 -12.86 13.03 -7.49
N THR A 249 -13.99 12.63 -8.06
CA THR A 249 -15.16 13.51 -8.26
C THR A 249 -16.42 12.85 -7.68
N PRO A 250 -17.51 13.60 -7.44
CA PRO A 250 -18.77 12.99 -6.98
C PRO A 250 -19.37 11.94 -7.93
N LEU A 251 -18.96 11.94 -9.20
CA LEU A 251 -19.42 10.99 -10.21
C LEU A 251 -18.41 9.86 -10.48
N GLU A 252 -17.15 10.10 -10.15
CA GLU A 252 -16.02 9.21 -10.44
C GLU A 252 -15.18 9.04 -9.17
N PRO A 253 -15.57 8.12 -8.27
CA PRO A 253 -14.73 7.77 -7.13
C PRO A 253 -13.46 7.06 -7.62
N LEU A 254 -12.37 7.21 -6.87
CA LEU A 254 -11.15 6.46 -7.14
C LEU A 254 -11.22 5.13 -6.40
N GLU A 255 -11.08 4.01 -7.10
CA GLU A 255 -11.05 2.68 -6.52
C GLU A 255 -9.83 1.90 -7.01
N ALA A 256 -9.26 1.09 -6.13
CA ALA A 256 -8.15 0.21 -6.44
C ALA A 256 -8.21 -1.04 -5.57
N THR A 257 -7.77 -2.16 -6.13
CA THR A 257 -7.69 -3.45 -5.43
C THR A 257 -6.33 -4.10 -5.64
N THR A 258 -5.71 -4.62 -4.58
CA THR A 258 -4.60 -5.58 -4.66
C THR A 258 -5.02 -6.92 -4.08
N VAL A 259 -4.57 -8.01 -4.69
CA VAL A 259 -4.83 -9.38 -4.25
C VAL A 259 -3.50 -10.05 -3.97
N TRP A 260 -3.38 -10.63 -2.77
CA TRP A 260 -2.24 -11.44 -2.38
C TRP A 260 -2.67 -12.89 -2.32
N SER A 261 -2.12 -13.75 -3.18
CA SER A 261 -2.43 -15.18 -3.19
C SER A 261 -1.19 -15.98 -2.83
N TRP A 262 -1.32 -17.08 -2.09
CA TRP A 262 -0.17 -17.86 -1.64
C TRP A 262 -0.33 -19.36 -1.85
N ARG A 263 0.81 -20.06 -1.85
CA ARG A 263 0.90 -21.52 -1.78
C ARG A 263 2.13 -21.94 -0.98
N ARG A 264 2.05 -23.11 -0.33
CA ARG A 264 3.21 -23.74 0.31
C ARG A 264 4.12 -24.41 -0.73
N LEU A 265 5.40 -24.49 -0.42
CA LEU A 265 6.44 -25.11 -1.27
C LEU A 265 6.96 -26.42 -0.67
#